data_AF-A0A3C1FQC2-F1
#
_entry.id   AF-A0A3C1FQC2-F1
#
_cell.length_a   1.000
_cell.length_b   1.000
_cell.length_c   1.000
_cell.angle_alpha   90.00
_cell.angle_beta   90.00
_cell.angle_gamma   90.00
#
_symmetry.space_group_name_H-M   'P 1'
#
loop_
_entity.id
_entity.type
_entity.pdbx_description
1 polymer ?
#
loop_
_entity_poly.entity_id
_entity_poly.type
_entity_poly.pdbx_seq_one_letter_code
_entity_poly.pdbx_strand_id
1 'polypeptide(L)'
;MSDNAQTAAPEGGKRRGRFGPRGRQVTAQARHDIRLLLGDASRSRDLLIEHLHLVQDKFGAISAAHLAALAEEMHLPMAEVYEVATFYAHFDVLREAEAPPPPVTVRVCESLSCCLAGADALHDRLAEEAWPDVRVLRAPCMGHCNFAPAVKVGQRFVDHADFEQIQELVAKKRTHPVLPRFQTFEAYEAEGGYHMLRECRAGEVSAAQLIADLHASGLRGLGGAGFPTARKWEFVRAEPGPRYVVMNADEGEPGTFKDRLFLETTPHRVLEGLLLAAWAVEAAAAYIYLRDEYPAARNILMREIAWLEHE
;
A
#
# COMPACT_ATOMS: atom_id res chain seq x y z
N MET A 1 22.83 22.77 -84.70
CA MET A 1 21.79 23.64 -84.14
C MET A 1 21.86 23.52 -82.64
N SER A 2 22.59 24.46 -82.08
CA SER A 2 22.63 24.87 -80.69
C SER A 2 21.19 25.10 -80.18
N ASP A 3 20.84 24.60 -78.99
CA ASP A 3 20.93 25.45 -77.81
C ASP A 3 20.57 24.68 -76.53
N ASN A 4 21.31 25.06 -75.49
CA ASN A 4 21.36 24.54 -74.14
C ASN A 4 20.84 25.67 -73.24
N ALA A 5 19.85 25.45 -72.37
CA ALA A 5 19.73 26.21 -71.11
C ALA A 5 18.57 25.75 -70.20
N GLN A 6 18.99 25.22 -69.05
CA GLN A 6 18.62 25.69 -67.71
C GLN A 6 17.20 25.41 -67.17
N THR A 7 17.14 24.23 -66.52
CA THR A 7 16.71 24.03 -65.12
C THR A 7 16.23 25.26 -64.34
N ALA A 8 14.93 25.29 -64.04
CA ALA A 8 14.37 26.01 -62.89
C ALA A 8 14.09 24.99 -61.78
N ALA A 9 14.71 25.17 -60.60
CA ALA A 9 14.50 24.33 -59.43
C ALA A 9 13.11 24.61 -58.82
N PRO A 10 12.28 23.60 -58.50
CA PRO A 10 11.19 23.80 -57.57
C PRO A 10 11.75 23.83 -56.15
N GLU A 11 11.46 24.93 -55.46
CA GLU A 11 11.85 25.21 -54.09
C GLU A 11 11.55 24.02 -53.17
N GLY A 12 12.61 23.46 -52.59
CA GLY A 12 12.54 22.46 -51.54
C GLY A 12 11.89 23.06 -50.30
N GLY A 13 10.57 22.99 -50.23
CA GLY A 13 9.81 23.26 -49.02
C GLY A 13 10.30 22.36 -47.90
N LYS A 14 11.08 22.92 -46.98
CA LYS A 14 11.44 22.28 -45.70
C LYS A 14 10.13 21.97 -44.98
N ARG A 15 9.61 20.75 -45.14
CA ARG A 15 8.63 20.17 -44.20
C ARG A 15 9.34 20.10 -42.85
N ARG A 16 9.13 21.14 -42.03
CA ARG A 16 9.36 21.08 -40.59
C ARG A 16 8.56 19.89 -40.08
N GLY A 17 9.24 18.77 -39.85
CA GLY A 17 8.67 17.68 -39.09
C GLY A 17 8.17 18.28 -37.78
N ARG A 18 6.85 18.22 -37.56
CA ARG A 18 6.27 18.54 -36.26
C ARG A 18 6.87 17.54 -35.28
N PHE A 19 7.93 17.94 -34.59
CA PHE A 19 8.38 17.29 -33.37
C PHE A 19 7.36 17.63 -32.29
N GLY A 20 6.18 17.01 -32.38
CA GLY A 20 5.31 16.88 -31.22
C GLY A 20 5.96 15.92 -30.22
N PRO A 21 5.67 16.06 -28.92
CA PRO A 21 6.14 15.10 -27.93
C PRO A 21 5.71 13.69 -28.34
N ARG A 22 6.67 12.76 -28.44
CA ARG A 22 6.39 11.34 -28.66
C ARG A 22 5.91 10.75 -27.33
N GLY A 23 4.60 10.56 -27.20
CA GLY A 23 3.97 10.03 -26.00
C GLY A 23 2.45 10.21 -26.05
N ARG A 24 1.73 9.52 -25.16
CA ARG A 24 0.27 9.69 -24.99
C ARG A 24 0.00 11.14 -24.61
N GLN A 25 -0.92 11.82 -25.29
CA GLN A 25 -1.21 13.22 -24.98
C GLN A 25 -2.06 13.34 -23.72
N VAL A 26 -1.55 14.08 -22.74
CA VAL A 26 -2.27 14.38 -21.50
C VAL A 26 -3.42 15.34 -21.80
N THR A 27 -4.64 14.95 -21.43
CA THR A 27 -5.82 15.81 -21.57
C THR A 27 -5.80 16.91 -20.51
N ALA A 28 -6.34 18.08 -20.83
CA ALA A 28 -6.42 19.20 -19.89
C ALA A 28 -7.19 18.82 -18.61
N GLN A 29 -8.24 17.99 -18.74
CA GLN A 29 -9.02 17.49 -17.63
C GLN A 29 -8.20 16.57 -16.71
N ALA A 30 -7.53 15.55 -17.26
CA ALA A 30 -6.74 14.62 -16.44
C ALA A 30 -5.60 15.33 -15.70
N ARG A 31 -4.98 16.34 -16.33
CA ARG A 31 -4.00 17.20 -15.66
C ARG A 31 -4.60 17.98 -14.50
N HIS A 32 -5.79 18.56 -14.69
CA HIS A 32 -6.49 19.28 -13.64
C HIS A 32 -6.86 18.36 -12.48
N ASP A 33 -7.42 17.19 -12.79
CA ASP A 33 -7.81 16.16 -11.82
C ASP A 33 -6.64 15.74 -10.93
N ILE A 34 -5.49 15.40 -11.52
CA ILE A 34 -4.30 14.98 -10.77
C ILE A 34 -3.77 16.12 -9.90
N ARG A 35 -3.68 17.35 -10.42
CA ARG A 35 -3.21 18.50 -9.62
C ARG A 35 -4.09 18.78 -8.42
N LEU A 36 -5.40 18.74 -8.62
CA LEU A 36 -6.35 18.94 -7.55
C LEU A 36 -6.26 17.82 -6.50
N LEU A 37 -6.11 16.57 -6.96
CA LEU A 37 -6.01 15.40 -6.09
C LEU A 37 -4.74 15.42 -5.24
N LEU A 38 -3.59 15.77 -5.84
CA LEU A 38 -2.31 15.81 -5.12
C LEU A 38 -2.15 17.06 -4.24
N GLY A 39 -2.85 18.16 -4.54
CA GLY A 39 -2.81 19.38 -3.73
C GLY A 39 -1.38 19.86 -3.49
N ASP A 40 -1.00 20.02 -2.23
CA ASP A 40 0.34 20.45 -1.78
C ASP A 40 1.29 19.28 -1.45
N ALA A 41 0.90 18.01 -1.70
CA ALA A 41 1.73 16.85 -1.42
C ALA A 41 3.08 16.90 -2.18
N SER A 42 4.14 16.31 -1.62
CA SER A 42 5.42 16.28 -2.33
C SER A 42 5.32 15.47 -3.63
N ARG A 43 5.93 15.94 -4.73
CA ARG A 43 6.02 15.21 -6.01
C ARG A 43 7.26 14.30 -6.05
N SER A 44 7.80 13.94 -4.89
CA SER A 44 8.97 13.08 -4.81
C SER A 44 8.69 11.70 -5.43
N ARG A 45 9.71 11.12 -6.07
CA ARG A 45 9.59 9.86 -6.81
C ARG A 45 9.17 8.69 -5.94
N ASP A 46 9.59 8.66 -4.68
CA ASP A 46 9.25 7.64 -3.68
C ASP A 46 7.77 7.64 -3.27
N LEU A 47 7.02 8.71 -3.55
CA LEU A 47 5.57 8.80 -3.29
C LEU A 47 4.71 8.33 -4.47
N LEU A 48 5.31 7.75 -5.52
CA LEU A 48 4.56 7.32 -6.69
C LEU A 48 3.45 6.31 -6.35
N ILE A 49 3.73 5.34 -5.48
CA ILE A 49 2.73 4.35 -5.07
C ILE A 49 1.58 5.00 -4.27
N GLU A 50 1.89 5.94 -3.39
CA GLU A 50 0.89 6.69 -2.62
C GLU A 50 -0.02 7.51 -3.54
N HIS A 51 0.55 8.17 -4.55
CA HIS A 51 -0.24 8.90 -5.53
C HIS A 51 -1.11 7.98 -6.41
N LEU A 52 -0.63 6.79 -6.76
CA LEU A 52 -1.44 5.79 -7.46
C LEU A 52 -2.64 5.34 -6.61
N HIS A 53 -2.44 5.13 -5.30
CA HIS A 53 -3.54 4.87 -4.37
C HIS A 53 -4.56 6.00 -4.36
N LEU A 54 -4.12 7.27 -4.25
CA LEU A 54 -5.04 8.41 -4.30
C LEU A 54 -5.87 8.45 -5.59
N VAL A 55 -5.25 8.16 -6.74
CA VAL A 55 -5.95 8.14 -8.03
C VAL A 55 -6.98 7.02 -8.05
N GLN A 56 -6.61 5.80 -7.65
CA GLN A 56 -7.54 4.69 -7.57
C GLN A 56 -8.70 4.96 -6.61
N ASP A 57 -8.42 5.43 -5.39
CA ASP A 57 -9.43 5.68 -4.38
C ASP A 57 -10.42 6.77 -4.83
N LYS A 58 -9.92 7.78 -5.57
CA LYS A 58 -10.75 8.88 -6.07
C LYS A 58 -11.62 8.49 -7.25
N PHE A 59 -11.09 7.72 -8.20
CA PHE A 59 -11.74 7.46 -9.49
C PHE A 59 -12.25 6.02 -9.64
N GLY A 60 -11.98 5.15 -8.68
CA GLY A 60 -12.35 3.73 -8.68
C GLY A 60 -11.48 2.85 -9.59
N ALA A 61 -10.65 3.45 -10.43
CA ALA A 61 -9.69 2.80 -11.32
C ALA A 61 -8.67 3.83 -11.81
N ILE A 62 -7.54 3.37 -12.32
CA ILE A 62 -6.47 4.22 -12.81
C ILE A 62 -6.52 4.25 -14.34
N SER A 63 -7.10 5.31 -14.89
CA SER A 63 -7.22 5.45 -16.35
C SER A 63 -5.88 5.75 -17.02
N ALA A 64 -5.74 5.35 -18.28
CA ALA A 64 -4.62 5.74 -19.13
C ALA A 64 -4.35 7.25 -19.16
N ALA A 65 -5.39 8.08 -19.08
CA ALA A 65 -5.27 9.53 -19.07
C ALA A 65 -4.74 10.05 -17.72
N HIS A 66 -5.21 9.47 -16.60
CA HIS A 66 -4.72 9.80 -15.27
C HIS A 66 -3.28 9.34 -15.05
N LEU A 67 -2.88 8.16 -15.54
CA LEU A 67 -1.48 7.73 -15.50
C LEU A 67 -0.55 8.68 -16.25
N ALA A 68 -0.94 9.09 -17.47
CA ALA A 68 -0.16 10.03 -18.26
C ALA A 68 -0.06 11.40 -17.58
N ALA A 69 -1.15 11.88 -16.98
CA ALA A 69 -1.17 13.11 -16.20
C ALA A 69 -0.28 13.02 -14.95
N LEU A 70 -0.32 11.90 -14.24
CA LEU A 70 0.52 11.66 -13.06
C LEU A 70 2.01 11.61 -13.41
N ALA A 71 2.36 10.91 -14.49
CA ALA A 71 3.74 10.86 -14.99
C ALA A 71 4.27 12.26 -15.35
N GLU A 72 3.44 13.09 -16.00
CA GLU A 72 3.80 14.47 -16.33
C GLU A 72 3.96 15.34 -15.06
N GLU A 73 3.02 15.25 -14.11
CA GLU A 73 3.03 16.04 -12.88
C GLU A 73 4.23 15.68 -11.96
N MET A 74 4.57 14.40 -11.86
CA MET A 74 5.71 13.92 -11.08
C MET A 74 7.05 14.01 -11.83
N HIS A 75 7.05 14.41 -13.11
CA HIS A 75 8.24 14.43 -13.97
C HIS A 75 8.93 13.05 -14.09
N LEU A 76 8.14 11.98 -14.13
CA LEU A 76 8.61 10.60 -14.26
C LEU A 76 8.37 10.04 -15.66
N PRO A 77 9.20 9.10 -16.15
CA PRO A 77 8.93 8.39 -17.38
C PRO A 77 7.60 7.63 -17.30
N MET A 78 6.75 7.77 -18.32
CA MET A 78 5.46 7.06 -18.37
C MET A 78 5.61 5.53 -18.26
N ALA A 79 6.69 4.96 -18.81
CA ALA A 79 6.97 3.53 -18.70
C ALA A 79 7.14 3.10 -17.25
N GLU A 80 7.86 3.88 -16.45
CA GLU A 80 8.09 3.60 -15.03
C GLU A 80 6.79 3.67 -14.22
N VAL A 81 6.00 4.73 -14.43
CA VAL A 81 4.69 4.88 -13.78
C VAL A 81 3.75 3.73 -14.15
N TYR A 82 3.75 3.33 -15.42
CA TYR A 82 2.94 2.21 -15.90
C TYR A 82 3.40 0.88 -15.30
N GLU A 83 4.70 0.59 -15.32
CA GLU A 83 5.27 -0.64 -14.75
C GLU A 83 4.89 -0.77 -13.27
N VAL A 84 5.07 0.28 -12.48
CA VAL A 84 4.67 0.30 -11.07
C VAL A 84 3.17 0.07 -10.92
N ALA A 85 2.34 0.78 -11.67
CA ALA A 85 0.88 0.63 -11.58
C ALA A 85 0.41 -0.78 -11.96
N THR A 86 1.03 -1.41 -12.95
CA THR A 86 0.66 -2.77 -13.38
C THR A 86 1.29 -3.90 -12.58
N PHE A 87 2.33 -3.61 -11.78
CA PHE A 87 2.99 -4.61 -10.94
C PHE A 87 2.13 -5.02 -9.74
N TYR A 88 1.41 -4.07 -9.13
CA TYR A 88 0.54 -4.34 -7.99
C TYR A 88 -0.85 -4.80 -8.43
N ALA A 89 -1.23 -6.02 -8.05
CA ALA A 89 -2.52 -6.63 -8.40
C ALA A 89 -3.76 -5.89 -7.86
N HIS A 90 -3.56 -4.97 -6.90
CA HIS A 90 -4.64 -4.17 -6.32
C HIS A 90 -5.01 -2.95 -7.16
N PHE A 91 -4.15 -2.53 -8.10
CA PHE A 91 -4.46 -1.42 -9.00
C PHE A 91 -5.26 -1.87 -10.22
N ASP A 92 -6.45 -1.31 -10.38
CA ASP A 92 -7.30 -1.45 -11.54
C ASP A 92 -6.86 -0.48 -12.64
N VAL A 93 -5.84 -0.88 -13.41
CA VAL A 93 -5.32 -0.07 -14.52
C VAL A 93 -6.15 -0.29 -15.79
N LEU A 94 -6.83 0.76 -16.26
CA LEU A 94 -7.69 0.70 -17.45
C LEU A 94 -6.92 0.98 -18.72
N ARG A 95 -7.14 0.14 -19.74
CA ARG A 95 -6.70 0.42 -21.11
C ARG A 95 -7.65 1.40 -21.80
N GLU A 96 -7.23 1.93 -22.95
CA GLU A 96 -8.08 2.80 -23.76
C GLU A 96 -9.37 2.08 -24.16
N ALA A 97 -10.51 2.76 -23.96
CA ALA A 97 -11.87 2.27 -24.24
C ALA A 97 -12.34 1.09 -23.35
N GLU A 98 -11.64 0.76 -22.28
CA GLU A 98 -12.09 -0.20 -21.29
C GLU A 98 -13.09 0.45 -20.31
N ALA A 99 -14.20 -0.24 -20.03
CA ALA A 99 -15.15 0.22 -19.03
C ALA A 99 -14.57 0.07 -17.62
N PRO A 100 -14.87 0.99 -16.69
CA PRO A 100 -14.43 0.83 -15.30
C PRO A 100 -15.03 -0.45 -14.69
N PRO A 101 -14.31 -1.07 -13.74
CA PRO A 101 -14.85 -2.23 -13.04
C PRO A 101 -16.09 -1.84 -12.23
N PRO A 102 -16.96 -2.81 -11.93
CA PRO A 102 -18.05 -2.60 -10.97
C PRO A 102 -17.56 -2.00 -9.65
N PRO A 103 -18.33 -1.10 -9.03
CA PRO A 103 -17.90 -0.32 -7.87
C PRO A 103 -17.65 -1.17 -6.61
N VAL A 104 -18.25 -2.35 -6.52
CA VAL A 104 -18.02 -3.30 -5.43
C VAL A 104 -17.23 -4.48 -5.97
N THR A 105 -16.06 -4.73 -5.40
CA THR A 105 -15.31 -5.97 -5.67
C THR A 105 -15.41 -6.90 -4.48
N VAL A 106 -15.89 -8.12 -4.69
CA VAL A 106 -15.88 -9.22 -3.73
C VAL A 106 -14.67 -10.11 -4.05
N ARG A 107 -13.74 -10.22 -3.11
CA ARG A 107 -12.53 -11.05 -3.24
C ARG A 107 -12.66 -12.27 -2.35
N VAL A 108 -12.56 -13.46 -2.94
CA VAL A 108 -12.59 -14.74 -2.23
C VAL A 108 -11.19 -15.32 -2.19
N CYS A 109 -10.69 -15.63 -0.99
CA CYS A 109 -9.34 -16.17 -0.80
C CYS A 109 -9.23 -17.60 -1.39
N GLU A 110 -8.23 -17.83 -2.23
CA GLU A 110 -7.94 -19.15 -2.85
C GLU A 110 -6.75 -19.88 -2.21
N SER A 111 -6.27 -19.41 -1.05
CA SER A 111 -5.20 -20.10 -0.33
C SER A 111 -5.71 -21.33 0.42
N LEU A 112 -4.81 -22.29 0.65
CA LEU A 112 -5.11 -23.63 1.17
C LEU A 112 -6.12 -23.66 2.32
N SER A 113 -5.90 -22.87 3.38
CA SER A 113 -6.80 -22.84 4.55
C SER A 113 -8.23 -22.43 4.20
N CYS A 114 -8.41 -21.52 3.23
CA CYS A 114 -9.73 -21.07 2.78
C CYS A 114 -10.36 -22.08 1.82
N CYS A 115 -9.58 -22.70 0.93
CA CYS A 115 -10.07 -23.81 0.09
C CYS A 115 -10.59 -24.97 0.94
N LEU A 116 -9.85 -25.36 1.98
CA LEU A 116 -10.29 -26.38 2.94
C LEU A 116 -11.57 -25.99 3.70
N ALA A 117 -11.82 -24.69 3.86
CA ALA A 117 -13.03 -24.14 4.46
C ALA A 117 -14.17 -23.90 3.46
N GLY A 118 -14.04 -24.34 2.20
CA GLY A 118 -15.09 -24.25 1.18
C GLY A 118 -15.08 -22.98 0.33
N ALA A 119 -13.98 -22.21 0.31
CA ALA A 119 -13.90 -20.97 -0.46
C ALA A 119 -14.14 -21.16 -1.97
N ASP A 120 -13.76 -22.29 -2.55
CA ASP A 120 -13.99 -22.56 -3.98
C ASP A 120 -15.48 -22.66 -4.32
N ALA A 121 -16.24 -23.45 -3.55
CA ALA A 121 -17.68 -23.58 -3.73
C ALA A 121 -18.41 -22.24 -3.47
N LEU A 122 -17.94 -21.46 -2.49
CA LEU A 122 -18.48 -20.13 -2.21
C LEU A 122 -18.22 -19.16 -3.36
N HIS A 123 -17.00 -19.13 -3.91
CA HIS A 123 -16.65 -18.32 -5.07
C HIS A 123 -17.56 -18.66 -6.26
N ASP A 124 -17.71 -19.94 -6.59
CA ASP A 124 -18.47 -20.36 -7.76
C ASP A 124 -19.95 -19.98 -7.62
N ARG A 125 -20.54 -20.16 -6.43
CA ARG A 125 -21.91 -19.70 -6.12
C ARG A 125 -22.05 -18.18 -6.26
N LEU A 126 -21.07 -17.40 -5.80
CA LEU A 126 -21.08 -15.94 -5.93
C LEU A 126 -20.95 -15.47 -7.40
N ALA A 127 -20.18 -16.21 -8.21
CA ALA A 127 -19.94 -15.89 -9.61
C ALA A 127 -21.14 -16.21 -10.51
N GLU A 128 -21.99 -17.17 -10.13
CA GLU A 128 -23.23 -17.51 -10.85
C GLU A 128 -24.37 -16.52 -10.56
N GLU A 129 -24.34 -15.84 -9.42
CA GLU A 129 -25.37 -14.87 -9.05
C GLU A 129 -25.26 -13.60 -9.90
N ALA A 130 -26.42 -13.06 -10.30
CA ALA A 130 -26.49 -11.89 -11.16
C ALA A 130 -26.58 -10.61 -10.30
N TRP A 131 -25.46 -9.89 -10.16
CA TRP A 131 -25.40 -8.61 -9.45
C TRP A 131 -24.96 -7.51 -10.43
N PRO A 132 -25.72 -6.41 -10.61
CA PRO A 132 -25.39 -5.39 -11.60
C PRO A 132 -24.12 -4.58 -11.26
N ASP A 133 -23.78 -4.45 -9.98
CA ASP A 133 -22.72 -3.55 -9.50
C ASP A 133 -21.57 -4.27 -8.76
N VAL A 134 -21.42 -5.60 -8.95
CA VAL A 134 -20.41 -6.41 -8.26
C VAL A 134 -19.48 -7.13 -9.23
N ARG A 135 -18.19 -7.08 -8.91
CA ARG A 135 -17.15 -7.92 -9.51
C ARG A 135 -16.70 -8.96 -8.50
N VAL A 136 -16.80 -10.24 -8.83
CA VAL A 136 -16.30 -11.34 -7.98
C VAL A 136 -14.93 -11.77 -8.50
N LEU A 137 -13.92 -11.81 -7.64
CA LEU A 137 -12.55 -12.21 -7.97
C LEU A 137 -12.04 -13.23 -6.96
N ARG A 138 -11.12 -14.08 -7.43
CA ARG A 138 -10.23 -14.84 -6.54
C ARG A 138 -9.09 -13.94 -6.08
N ALA A 139 -8.58 -14.19 -4.88
CA ALA A 139 -7.48 -13.44 -4.30
C ALA A 139 -6.49 -14.37 -3.57
N PRO A 140 -5.20 -14.02 -3.53
CA PRO A 140 -4.22 -14.73 -2.70
C PRO A 140 -4.55 -14.57 -1.21
N CYS A 141 -3.72 -15.17 -0.34
CA CYS A 141 -3.94 -15.10 1.12
C CYS A 141 -4.06 -13.65 1.59
N MET A 142 -5.19 -13.31 2.20
CA MET A 142 -5.47 -11.98 2.75
C MET A 142 -5.22 -11.88 4.26
N GLY A 143 -4.49 -12.82 4.86
CA GLY A 143 -4.13 -12.80 6.29
C GLY A 143 -5.31 -12.95 7.26
N HIS A 144 -6.41 -13.54 6.81
CA HIS A 144 -7.66 -13.70 7.59
C HIS A 144 -8.02 -15.18 7.81
N CYS A 145 -7.01 -16.06 7.83
CA CYS A 145 -7.21 -17.51 7.87
C CYS A 145 -7.85 -18.02 9.18
N ASN A 146 -7.75 -17.26 10.27
CA ASN A 146 -8.40 -17.57 11.54
C ASN A 146 -9.94 -17.48 11.48
N PHE A 147 -10.48 -16.83 10.44
CA PHE A 147 -11.92 -16.76 10.18
C PHE A 147 -12.28 -17.33 8.80
N ALA A 148 -11.52 -18.32 8.32
CA ALA A 148 -11.76 -18.94 7.03
C ALA A 148 -13.21 -19.46 6.87
N PRO A 149 -13.78 -19.43 5.65
CA PRO A 149 -13.20 -18.89 4.42
C PRO A 149 -13.13 -17.35 4.45
N ALA A 150 -12.00 -16.80 4.04
CA ALA A 150 -11.79 -15.35 4.04
C ALA A 150 -12.37 -14.73 2.76
N VAL A 151 -13.32 -13.81 2.94
CA VAL A 151 -13.89 -13.00 1.86
C VAL A 151 -13.83 -11.51 2.22
N LYS A 152 -13.44 -10.68 1.25
CA LYS A 152 -13.39 -9.22 1.37
C LYS A 152 -14.41 -8.59 0.42
N VAL A 153 -15.42 -7.90 0.95
CA VAL A 153 -16.42 -7.11 0.20
C VAL A 153 -15.98 -5.64 0.23
N GLY A 154 -15.40 -5.15 -0.88
CA GLY A 154 -14.69 -3.86 -0.88
C GLY A 154 -13.45 -3.91 0.02
N GLN A 155 -13.52 -3.22 1.16
CA GLN A 155 -12.50 -3.22 2.22
C GLN A 155 -12.97 -3.94 3.50
N ARG A 156 -14.16 -4.54 3.49
CA ARG A 156 -14.74 -5.20 4.67
C ARG A 156 -14.53 -6.70 4.60
N PHE A 157 -13.88 -7.28 5.61
CA PHE A 157 -13.86 -8.73 5.77
C PHE A 157 -15.18 -9.28 6.31
N VAL A 158 -15.50 -10.50 5.88
CA VAL A 158 -16.59 -11.31 6.41
C VAL A 158 -15.98 -12.48 7.17
N ASP A 159 -16.23 -12.54 8.47
CA ASP A 159 -15.75 -13.63 9.31
C ASP A 159 -16.60 -14.88 9.05
N HIS A 160 -15.95 -16.03 8.83
CA HIS A 160 -16.61 -17.29 8.50
C HIS A 160 -17.60 -17.13 7.33
N ALA A 161 -17.11 -16.55 6.24
CA ALA A 161 -17.96 -16.04 5.18
C ALA A 161 -18.92 -17.08 4.59
N ASP A 162 -20.19 -16.71 4.50
CA ASP A 162 -21.21 -17.42 3.72
C ASP A 162 -21.85 -16.49 2.67
N PHE A 163 -22.66 -17.09 1.80
CA PHE A 163 -23.28 -16.37 0.70
C PHE A 163 -24.28 -15.32 1.19
N GLU A 164 -25.10 -15.66 2.19
CA GLU A 164 -26.16 -14.83 2.72
C GLU A 164 -25.59 -13.55 3.37
N GLN A 165 -24.51 -13.67 4.14
CA GLN A 165 -23.76 -12.56 4.72
C GLN A 165 -23.21 -11.62 3.64
N ILE A 166 -22.58 -12.18 2.60
CA ILE A 166 -22.03 -11.40 1.50
C ILE A 166 -23.15 -10.67 0.76
N GLN A 167 -24.27 -11.34 0.51
CA GLN A 167 -25.44 -10.77 -0.14
C GLN A 167 -26.02 -9.60 0.66
N GLU A 168 -26.15 -9.76 1.98
CA GLU A 168 -26.61 -8.70 2.85
C GLU A 168 -25.67 -7.49 2.81
N LEU A 169 -24.35 -7.71 2.88
CA LEU A 169 -23.36 -6.63 2.87
C LEU A 169 -23.35 -5.87 1.54
N VAL A 170 -23.44 -6.57 0.42
CA VAL A 170 -23.55 -5.97 -0.91
C VAL A 170 -24.84 -5.16 -1.03
N ALA A 171 -26.00 -5.75 -0.67
CA ALA A 171 -27.30 -5.08 -0.76
C ALA A 171 -27.35 -3.81 0.09
N LYS A 172 -26.72 -3.83 1.27
CA LYS A 172 -26.61 -2.68 2.17
C LYS A 172 -25.44 -1.74 1.84
N LYS A 173 -24.66 -2.02 0.79
CA LYS A 173 -23.45 -1.28 0.39
C LYS A 173 -22.45 -1.09 1.53
N ARG A 174 -22.32 -2.10 2.40
CA ARG A 174 -21.43 -2.08 3.57
C ARG A 174 -20.04 -2.58 3.20
N THR A 175 -19.25 -1.71 2.57
CA THR A 175 -17.93 -2.05 2.01
C THR A 175 -16.74 -1.56 2.86
N HIS A 176 -16.98 -0.69 3.84
CA HIS A 176 -15.93 -0.10 4.67
C HIS A 176 -15.47 -1.07 5.78
N PRO A 177 -14.18 -1.01 6.17
CA PRO A 177 -13.63 -1.88 7.19
C PRO A 177 -14.32 -1.65 8.54
N VAL A 178 -14.46 -2.73 9.32
CA VAL A 178 -14.82 -2.62 10.75
C VAL A 178 -13.53 -2.62 11.53
N LEU A 179 -13.37 -1.63 12.41
CA LEU A 179 -12.27 -1.63 13.34
C LEU A 179 -12.60 -2.61 14.48
N PRO A 180 -11.75 -3.61 14.74
CA PRO A 180 -11.90 -4.43 15.94
C PRO A 180 -11.67 -3.57 17.19
N ARG A 181 -11.98 -4.13 18.36
CA ARG A 181 -11.57 -3.50 19.62
C ARG A 181 -10.06 -3.59 19.75
N PHE A 182 -9.40 -2.44 19.89
CA PHE A 182 -7.96 -2.32 20.08
C PHE A 182 -7.63 -1.53 21.34
N GLN A 183 -6.42 -1.70 21.85
CA GLN A 183 -5.85 -0.94 22.96
C GLN A 183 -5.37 0.42 22.44
N THR A 184 -5.94 1.51 22.96
CA THR A 184 -5.55 2.89 22.60
C THR A 184 -4.24 3.29 23.28
N PHE A 185 -3.68 4.42 22.86
CA PHE A 185 -2.53 5.04 23.49
C PHE A 185 -2.67 5.13 25.02
N GLU A 186 -3.74 5.74 25.52
CA GLU A 186 -3.94 6.00 26.95
C GLU A 186 -4.06 4.71 27.74
N ALA A 187 -4.73 3.69 27.17
CA ALA A 187 -4.85 2.39 27.80
C ALA A 187 -3.48 1.68 27.90
N TYR A 188 -2.68 1.74 26.83
CA TYR A 188 -1.34 1.16 26.83
C TYR A 188 -0.39 1.91 27.77
N GLU A 189 -0.45 3.24 27.81
CA GLU A 189 0.34 4.06 28.72
C GLU A 189 -0.02 3.82 30.20
N ALA A 190 -1.32 3.70 30.51
CA ALA A 190 -1.78 3.41 31.87
C ALA A 190 -1.29 2.05 32.39
N GLU A 191 -0.96 1.12 31.49
CA GLU A 191 -0.36 -0.19 31.81
C GLU A 191 1.18 -0.13 31.91
N GLY A 192 1.79 1.04 31.76
CA GLY A 192 3.25 1.25 31.82
C GLY A 192 3.92 1.25 30.44
N GLY A 193 3.16 1.24 29.35
CA GLY A 193 3.68 1.42 27.99
C GLY A 193 4.49 2.71 27.85
N TYR A 194 5.45 2.71 26.92
CA TYR A 194 6.38 3.82 26.66
C TYR A 194 7.39 4.12 27.77
N HIS A 195 7.42 3.36 28.87
CA HIS A 195 8.37 3.58 29.96
C HIS A 195 9.84 3.51 29.48
N MET A 196 10.19 2.44 28.76
CA MET A 196 11.56 2.25 28.24
C MET A 196 11.94 3.39 27.28
N LEU A 197 11.01 3.82 26.41
CA LEU A 197 11.28 4.93 25.50
C LEU A 197 11.52 6.25 26.27
N ARG A 198 10.81 6.48 27.38
CA ARG A 198 11.03 7.64 28.25
C ARG A 198 12.41 7.59 28.92
N GLU A 199 12.82 6.45 29.47
CA GLU A 199 14.16 6.27 30.06
C GLU A 199 15.28 6.50 29.03
N CYS A 200 15.10 6.00 27.81
CA CYS A 200 16.01 6.26 26.69
C CYS A 200 16.11 7.76 26.36
N ARG A 201 14.98 8.47 26.27
CA ARG A 201 14.94 9.92 25.99
C ARG A 201 15.50 10.76 27.14
N ALA A 202 15.33 10.33 28.38
CA ALA A 202 15.90 10.98 29.57
C ALA A 202 17.42 10.75 29.71
N GLY A 203 18.00 9.84 28.92
CA GLY A 203 19.41 9.48 29.00
C GLY A 203 19.74 8.49 30.12
N GLU A 204 18.73 7.91 30.76
CA GLU A 204 18.87 6.90 31.81
C GLU A 204 19.31 5.54 31.22
N VAL A 205 18.82 5.22 30.03
CA VAL A 205 19.24 4.06 29.24
C VAL A 205 19.94 4.55 27.97
N SER A 206 21.21 4.17 27.78
CA SER A 206 21.94 4.48 26.55
C SER A 206 21.58 3.51 25.42
N ALA A 207 21.75 3.93 24.16
CA ALA A 207 21.52 3.04 23.02
C ALA A 207 22.43 1.80 23.03
N ALA A 208 23.66 1.93 23.53
CA ALA A 208 24.56 0.81 23.72
C ALA A 208 24.01 -0.19 24.75
N GLN A 209 23.44 0.31 25.86
CA GLN A 209 22.81 -0.53 26.87
C GLN A 209 21.58 -1.25 26.29
N LEU A 210 20.69 -0.52 25.61
CA LEU A 210 19.50 -1.11 24.98
C LEU A 210 19.84 -2.21 23.97
N ILE A 211 20.86 -1.99 23.12
CA ILE A 211 21.33 -2.98 22.15
C ILE A 211 21.96 -4.19 22.86
N ALA A 212 22.72 -3.97 23.94
CA ALA A 212 23.30 -5.05 24.73
C ALA A 212 22.22 -5.91 25.41
N ASP A 213 21.18 -5.29 25.96
CA ASP A 213 20.03 -6.00 26.55
C ASP A 213 19.27 -6.80 25.48
N LEU A 214 19.10 -6.22 24.29
CA LEU A 214 18.51 -6.93 23.15
C LEU A 214 19.37 -8.11 22.70
N HIS A 215 20.69 -7.96 22.72
CA HIS A 215 21.63 -9.04 22.43
C HIS A 215 21.51 -10.16 23.47
N ALA A 216 21.47 -9.81 24.76
CA ALA A 216 21.31 -10.77 25.86
C ALA A 216 19.97 -11.51 25.82
N SER A 217 18.89 -10.88 25.35
CA SER A 217 17.58 -11.52 25.16
C SER A 217 17.59 -12.64 24.11
N GLY A 218 18.59 -12.66 23.22
CA GLY A 218 18.65 -13.59 22.10
C GLY A 218 17.57 -13.37 21.04
N LEU A 219 16.95 -12.18 20.98
CA LEU A 219 15.89 -11.89 20.00
C LEU A 219 16.40 -12.06 18.56
N ARG A 220 15.62 -12.78 17.76
CA ARG A 220 15.86 -13.02 16.34
C ARG A 220 14.70 -12.50 15.51
N GLY A 221 14.96 -12.18 14.25
CA GLY A 221 13.93 -11.72 13.31
C GLY A 221 12.80 -12.74 13.15
N LEU A 222 11.58 -12.32 13.45
CA LEU A 222 10.36 -13.15 13.44
C LEU A 222 9.69 -13.24 12.05
N GLY A 223 10.31 -12.67 11.01
CA GLY A 223 9.87 -12.77 9.61
C GLY A 223 10.41 -13.99 8.86
N GLY A 224 10.86 -15.04 9.57
CA GLY A 224 11.33 -16.30 8.98
C GLY A 224 12.86 -16.45 8.87
N ALA A 225 13.60 -15.42 8.46
CA ALA A 225 15.06 -15.51 8.28
C ALA A 225 15.85 -15.70 9.60
N GLY A 226 15.27 -15.30 10.74
CA GLY A 226 15.87 -15.56 12.04
C GLY A 226 17.23 -14.90 12.27
N PHE A 227 17.55 -13.79 11.61
CA PHE A 227 18.80 -13.06 11.87
C PHE A 227 18.76 -12.38 13.25
N PRO A 228 19.86 -12.37 14.05
CA PRO A 228 19.87 -11.71 15.36
C PRO A 228 19.55 -10.22 15.26
N THR A 229 18.54 -9.77 16.01
CA THR A 229 18.01 -8.39 15.89
C THR A 229 19.02 -7.35 16.34
N ALA A 230 19.67 -7.56 17.50
CA ALA A 230 20.68 -6.65 18.03
C ALA A 230 21.85 -6.42 17.05
N ARG A 231 22.35 -7.50 16.46
CA ARG A 231 23.43 -7.44 15.46
C ARG A 231 23.05 -6.62 14.22
N LYS A 232 21.79 -6.73 13.78
CA LYS A 232 21.28 -5.91 12.67
C LYS A 232 21.28 -4.42 13.04
N TRP A 233 20.89 -4.08 14.27
CA TRP A 233 20.88 -2.69 14.74
C TRP A 233 22.29 -2.13 14.87
N GLU A 234 23.25 -2.91 15.38
CA GLU A 234 24.67 -2.53 15.45
C GLU A 234 25.24 -2.19 14.07
N PHE A 235 24.98 -3.03 13.06
CA PHE A 235 25.42 -2.78 11.69
C PHE A 235 24.85 -1.47 11.14
N VAL A 236 23.56 -1.22 11.31
CA VAL A 236 22.93 0.03 10.84
C VAL A 236 23.48 1.25 11.58
N ARG A 237 23.66 1.15 12.90
CA ARG A 237 24.17 2.24 13.74
C ARG A 237 25.64 2.57 13.44
N ALA A 238 26.42 1.62 12.92
CA ALA A 238 27.82 1.84 12.56
C ALA A 238 28.01 2.64 11.26
N GLU A 239 27.00 2.66 10.37
CA GLU A 239 27.05 3.38 9.10
C GLU A 239 26.77 4.88 9.28
N PRO A 240 27.29 5.77 8.41
CA PRO A 240 26.93 7.19 8.41
C PRO A 240 25.44 7.39 8.08
N GLY A 241 24.86 8.49 8.56
CA GLY A 241 23.46 8.85 8.28
C GLY A 241 23.23 9.42 6.86
N PRO A 242 21.96 9.60 6.44
CA PRO A 242 20.74 9.31 7.20
C PRO A 242 20.43 7.81 7.27
N ARG A 243 19.94 7.36 8.43
CA ARG A 243 19.49 5.98 8.66
C ARG A 243 17.97 5.94 8.72
N TYR A 244 17.40 4.79 8.41
CA TYR A 244 15.95 4.59 8.42
C TYR A 244 15.61 3.28 9.10
N VAL A 245 14.42 3.24 9.72
CA VAL A 245 13.81 1.99 10.15
C VAL A 245 12.59 1.72 9.29
N VAL A 246 12.47 0.49 8.82
CA VAL A 246 11.29 0.04 8.07
C VAL A 246 10.68 -1.13 8.83
N MET A 247 9.43 -0.98 9.23
CA MET A 247 8.59 -2.07 9.70
C MET A 247 7.93 -2.74 8.49
N ASN A 248 8.28 -4.00 8.24
CA ASN A 248 7.59 -4.81 7.24
C ASN A 248 6.31 -5.38 7.88
N ALA A 249 5.16 -4.93 7.39
CA ALA A 249 3.82 -5.40 7.72
C ALA A 249 3.07 -5.87 6.46
N ASP A 250 3.80 -6.44 5.49
CA ASP A 250 3.22 -7.03 4.28
C ASP A 250 2.58 -8.40 4.55
N GLU A 251 3.08 -9.13 5.55
CA GLU A 251 2.60 -10.46 6.03
C GLU A 251 1.99 -11.33 4.90
N GLY A 252 2.75 -11.50 3.81
CA GLY A 252 2.26 -12.10 2.56
C GLY A 252 2.19 -13.63 2.58
N GLU A 253 2.82 -14.28 3.56
CA GLU A 253 2.86 -15.74 3.64
C GLU A 253 1.45 -16.34 3.84
N PRO A 254 1.06 -17.37 3.06
CA PRO A 254 -0.23 -18.02 3.28
C PRO A 254 -0.38 -18.59 4.68
N GLY A 255 -1.47 -18.22 5.37
CA GLY A 255 -1.78 -18.71 6.72
C GLY A 255 -1.21 -17.87 7.87
N THR A 256 -0.41 -16.84 7.61
CA THR A 256 0.05 -15.91 8.65
C THR A 256 -0.96 -14.78 8.87
N PHE A 257 -1.14 -14.41 10.14
CA PHE A 257 -2.03 -13.32 10.59
C PHE A 257 -1.59 -12.75 11.95
N LYS A 258 -0.36 -13.09 12.38
CA LYS A 258 0.20 -12.71 13.67
C LYS A 258 0.49 -11.22 13.72
N ASP A 259 0.93 -10.63 12.62
CA ASP A 259 1.26 -9.21 12.54
C ASP A 259 -0.04 -8.41 12.50
N ARG A 260 -1.01 -8.84 11.68
CA ARG A 260 -2.38 -8.30 11.71
C ARG A 260 -2.94 -8.26 13.12
N LEU A 261 -2.84 -9.37 13.86
CA LEU A 261 -3.34 -9.45 15.22
C LEU A 261 -2.75 -8.34 16.10
N PHE A 262 -1.41 -8.19 16.12
CA PHE A 262 -0.78 -7.14 16.93
C PHE A 262 -1.17 -5.73 16.48
N LEU A 263 -1.22 -5.47 15.17
CA LEU A 263 -1.60 -4.17 14.62
C LEU A 263 -3.07 -3.82 14.91
N GLU A 264 -3.95 -4.82 14.94
CA GLU A 264 -5.38 -4.66 15.14
C GLU A 264 -5.83 -4.75 16.60
N THR A 265 -5.02 -5.28 17.52
CA THR A 265 -5.39 -5.39 18.95
C THR A 265 -4.53 -4.55 19.88
N THR A 266 -3.22 -4.50 19.64
CA THR A 266 -2.25 -3.83 20.54
C THR A 266 -1.24 -3.00 19.73
N PRO A 267 -1.70 -1.99 18.96
CA PRO A 267 -0.86 -1.24 18.03
C PRO A 267 0.31 -0.54 18.73
N HIS A 268 0.11 0.00 19.94
CA HIS A 268 1.15 0.72 20.68
C HIS A 268 2.32 -0.16 21.11
N ARG A 269 2.11 -1.46 21.31
CA ARG A 269 3.21 -2.41 21.54
C ARG A 269 4.16 -2.47 20.33
N VAL A 270 3.59 -2.41 19.13
CA VAL A 270 4.34 -2.42 17.87
C VAL A 270 5.01 -1.06 17.65
N LEU A 271 4.27 0.03 17.84
CA LEU A 271 4.76 1.40 17.67
C LEU A 271 5.88 1.75 18.66
N GLU A 272 5.77 1.34 19.93
CA GLU A 272 6.84 1.53 20.92
C GLU A 272 8.12 0.79 20.47
N GLY A 273 7.99 -0.46 20.02
CA GLY A 273 9.13 -1.21 19.49
C GLY A 273 9.77 -0.54 18.27
N LEU A 274 8.96 0.02 17.37
CA LEU A 274 9.41 0.78 16.22
C LEU A 274 10.15 2.06 16.63
N LEU A 275 9.62 2.81 17.59
CA LEU A 275 10.23 4.04 18.11
C LEU A 275 11.54 3.76 18.86
N LEU A 276 11.59 2.70 19.67
CA LEU A 276 12.82 2.24 20.32
C LEU A 276 13.87 1.84 19.29
N ALA A 277 13.49 1.12 18.24
CA ALA A 277 14.40 0.77 17.14
C ALA A 277 14.94 2.03 16.45
N ALA A 278 14.05 2.96 16.08
CA ALA A 278 14.41 4.21 15.43
C ALA A 278 15.35 5.05 16.29
N TRP A 279 15.06 5.17 17.59
CA TRP A 279 15.90 5.87 18.55
C TRP A 279 17.28 5.18 18.69
N ALA A 280 17.28 3.86 18.84
CA ALA A 280 18.50 3.07 19.06
C ALA A 280 19.47 3.12 17.88
N VAL A 281 18.99 3.28 16.64
CA VAL A 281 19.86 3.42 15.47
C VAL A 281 20.02 4.86 15.00
N GLU A 282 19.41 5.84 15.69
CA GLU A 282 19.39 7.25 15.30
C GLU A 282 18.82 7.44 13.88
N ALA A 283 17.69 6.80 13.61
CA ALA A 283 17.00 6.91 12.33
C ALA A 283 16.38 8.30 12.15
N ALA A 284 16.53 8.85 10.94
CA ALA A 284 15.92 10.10 10.53
C ALA A 284 14.42 9.95 10.28
N ALA A 285 13.97 8.76 9.87
CA ALA A 285 12.56 8.44 9.71
C ALA A 285 12.28 6.95 9.93
N ALA A 286 11.03 6.64 10.27
CA ALA A 286 10.50 5.29 10.37
C ALA A 286 9.35 5.12 9.37
N TYR A 287 9.36 4.02 8.61
CA TYR A 287 8.32 3.70 7.63
C TYR A 287 7.62 2.41 8.02
N ILE A 288 6.30 2.38 7.86
CA ILE A 288 5.49 1.17 7.98
C ILE A 288 5.04 0.77 6.59
N TYR A 289 5.59 -0.33 6.07
CA TYR A 289 5.12 -0.89 4.81
C TYR A 289 4.00 -1.89 5.12
N LEU A 290 2.75 -1.45 4.96
CA LEU A 290 1.54 -2.21 5.26
C LEU A 290 0.88 -2.70 3.98
N ARG A 291 0.52 -3.99 3.92
CA ARG A 291 -0.24 -4.54 2.79
C ARG A 291 -1.62 -3.90 2.62
N ASP A 292 -2.11 -3.85 1.38
CA ASP A 292 -3.44 -3.31 1.05
C ASP A 292 -4.59 -4.11 1.67
N GLU A 293 -4.38 -5.39 1.95
CA GLU A 293 -5.40 -6.26 2.53
C GLU A 293 -5.72 -5.95 3.99
N TYR A 294 -4.99 -5.08 4.68
CA TYR A 294 -5.24 -4.72 6.09
C TYR A 294 -5.78 -3.29 6.28
N PRO A 295 -6.97 -2.96 5.74
CA PRO A 295 -7.54 -1.61 5.85
C PRO A 295 -7.92 -1.24 7.29
N ALA A 296 -8.27 -2.20 8.15
CA ALA A 296 -8.54 -1.93 9.57
C ALA A 296 -7.26 -1.54 10.32
N ALA A 297 -6.18 -2.30 10.15
CA ALA A 297 -4.86 -1.95 10.69
C ALA A 297 -4.40 -0.57 10.20
N ARG A 298 -4.58 -0.25 8.90
CA ARG A 298 -4.25 1.07 8.35
C ARG A 298 -4.97 2.19 9.09
N ASN A 299 -6.28 2.06 9.28
CA ASN A 299 -7.08 3.07 9.96
C ASN A 299 -6.69 3.24 11.43
N ILE A 300 -6.38 2.14 12.13
CA ILE A 300 -5.91 2.18 13.52
C ILE A 300 -4.54 2.86 13.60
N LEU A 301 -3.59 2.46 12.75
CA LEU A 301 -2.25 3.05 12.73
C LEU A 301 -2.30 4.53 12.40
N MET A 302 -3.05 4.96 11.37
CA MET A 302 -3.17 6.38 11.02
C MET A 302 -3.70 7.22 12.18
N ARG A 303 -4.70 6.69 12.91
CA ARG A 303 -5.27 7.35 14.08
C ARG A 303 -4.26 7.46 15.22
N GLU A 304 -3.64 6.35 15.60
CA GLU A 304 -2.76 6.31 16.78
C GLU A 304 -1.38 6.94 16.50
N ILE A 305 -0.89 6.94 15.26
CA ILE A 305 0.31 7.68 14.85
C ILE A 305 0.05 9.19 14.92
N ALA A 306 -1.08 9.68 14.39
CA ALA A 306 -1.43 11.08 14.52
C ALA A 306 -1.52 11.53 15.98
N TRP A 307 -2.02 10.66 16.86
CA TRP A 307 -2.02 10.91 18.30
C TRP A 307 -0.59 11.06 18.86
N LEU A 308 0.31 10.11 18.54
CA LEU A 308 1.71 10.14 18.96
C LEU A 308 2.52 11.32 18.40
N GLU A 309 2.13 11.88 17.27
CA GLU A 309 2.79 13.06 16.69
C GLU A 309 2.36 14.38 17.36
N HIS A 310 1.23 14.36 18.08
CA HIS A 310 0.70 15.53 18.79
C HIS A 310 1.07 15.57 20.28
N GLU A 311 1.39 14.43 20.89
CA GLU A 311 1.87 14.29 22.28
C GLU A 311 3.41 14.44 22.40
#